data_AF-A0A1M6Y8E6-F1
#
_entry.id   AF-A0A1M6Y8E6-F1
#
_cell.length_a   1.000
_cell.length_b   1.000
_cell.length_c   1.000
_cell.angle_alpha   90.00
_cell.angle_beta   90.00
_cell.angle_gamma   90.00
#
_symmetry.space_group_name_H-M   'P 1'
#
loop_
_entity.id
_entity.type
_entity.pdbx_description
1 polymer ?
#
loop_
_entity_poly.entity_id
_entity_poly.type
_entity_poly.pdbx_seq_one_letter_code
_entity_poly.pdbx_strand_id
1 'polypeptide(L)'
;MIATDKWYNGGTVENRKTGSYSDERKGIIMAKIEDLLKAEIGAVCIGWQRIEETLGFSIHKDLKDFYSRILCRKINGEVDFVEAEFLEKTGNERNDTWISFNECEGKVEYSLSPVKSLETANEEIEYAFKEWTGGNDFGHRAMIGQFYFNIGEILILFNNDTGKIEWIDCEYGYFDVYEENPNGILANCIQDFLEKLC
;
A
#
# COMPACT_ATOMS: atom_id res chain seq x y z
N MET A 1 -19.55 51.34 42.62
CA MET A 1 -19.22 50.88 41.26
C MET A 1 -18.41 49.60 41.45
N ILE A 2 -18.98 48.48 41.02
CA ILE A 2 -18.46 47.10 40.92
C ILE A 2 -17.90 46.46 42.21
N ALA A 3 -18.71 45.53 42.74
CA ALA A 3 -18.39 44.54 43.76
C ALA A 3 -17.87 43.24 43.12
N THR A 4 -17.09 42.48 43.89
CA THR A 4 -17.14 41.01 44.16
C THR A 4 -15.73 40.60 44.62
N ASP A 5 -15.47 40.33 45.90
CA ASP A 5 -15.81 39.12 46.68
C ASP A 5 -15.56 37.80 45.94
N LYS A 6 -15.06 36.70 46.50
CA LYS A 6 -14.22 36.35 47.65
C LYS A 6 -14.17 34.80 47.63
N TRP A 7 -13.09 34.20 48.09
CA TRP A 7 -12.93 32.81 48.59
C TRP A 7 -12.70 31.63 47.63
N TYR A 8 -11.50 31.08 47.84
CA TYR A 8 -11.13 29.66 47.86
C TYR A 8 -12.14 28.78 48.64
N ASN A 9 -12.45 27.60 48.10
CA ASN A 9 -12.55 26.36 48.89
C ASN A 9 -12.41 25.13 47.98
N GLY A 10 -11.71 24.12 48.51
CA GLY A 10 -11.26 22.93 47.80
C GLY A 10 -12.35 21.93 47.41
N GLY A 11 -11.98 21.03 46.50
CA GLY A 11 -12.79 19.91 46.05
C GLY A 11 -11.96 18.94 45.20
N THR A 12 -11.70 17.79 45.79
CA THR A 12 -11.25 16.48 45.27
C THR A 12 -11.16 16.25 43.76
N VAL A 13 -10.04 15.64 43.36
CA VAL A 13 -9.80 14.97 42.07
C VAL A 13 -10.82 13.85 41.88
N GLU A 14 -11.89 14.11 41.14
CA GLU A 14 -12.76 13.06 40.62
C GLU A 14 -12.25 12.58 39.27
N ASN A 15 -11.88 11.30 39.24
CA ASN A 15 -11.70 10.49 38.04
C ASN A 15 -12.92 10.64 37.13
N ARG A 16 -12.83 11.50 36.12
CA ARG A 16 -13.75 11.47 35.00
C ARG A 16 -13.48 10.20 34.22
N LYS A 17 -14.38 9.24 34.42
CA LYS A 17 -14.60 8.09 33.53
C LYS A 17 -14.46 8.56 32.09
N THR A 18 -13.52 7.96 31.37
CA THR A 18 -13.39 8.06 29.93
C THR A 18 -14.71 7.64 29.31
N GLY A 19 -15.50 8.62 28.89
CA GLY A 19 -16.69 8.40 28.10
C GLY A 19 -16.29 7.67 26.83
N SER A 20 -16.90 6.52 26.60
CA SER A 20 -16.87 5.80 25.33
C SER A 20 -17.34 6.75 24.24
N TYR A 21 -16.42 7.21 23.41
CA TYR A 21 -16.78 7.85 22.14
C TYR A 21 -17.38 6.76 21.24
N SER A 22 -18.70 6.76 21.13
CA SER A 22 -19.40 6.12 20.02
C SER A 22 -19.03 6.90 18.75
N ASP A 23 -18.04 6.39 18.02
CA ASP A 23 -17.58 6.98 16.76
C ASP A 23 -18.52 6.52 15.63
N GLU A 24 -19.73 7.07 15.59
CA GLU A 24 -20.65 7.00 14.46
C GLU A 24 -20.28 8.04 13.37
N ARG A 25 -18.99 8.32 13.20
CA ARG A 25 -18.46 8.96 11.98
C ARG A 25 -18.16 7.84 10.99
N LYS A 26 -19.06 7.62 10.02
CA LYS A 26 -18.94 6.72 8.86
C LYS A 26 -17.49 6.28 8.62
N GLY A 27 -17.15 5.11 9.17
CA GLY A 27 -15.80 4.71 9.52
C GLY A 27 -14.87 4.64 8.31
N ILE A 28 -13.73 5.30 8.42
CA ILE A 28 -12.55 4.93 7.64
C ILE A 28 -12.13 3.57 8.20
N ILE A 29 -12.49 2.48 7.51
CA ILE A 29 -11.98 1.16 7.86
C ILE A 29 -10.49 1.17 7.50
N MET A 30 -9.65 1.20 8.52
CA MET A 30 -8.23 0.85 8.41
C MET A 30 -8.16 -0.65 8.66
N ALA A 31 -7.76 -1.42 7.65
CA ALA A 31 -7.61 -2.86 7.75
C ALA A 31 -6.15 -3.24 8.01
N LYS A 32 -5.94 -4.42 8.59
CA LYS A 32 -4.61 -5.03 8.70
C LYS A 32 -4.38 -6.07 7.61
N ILE A 33 -3.14 -6.49 7.42
CA ILE A 33 -2.78 -7.50 6.42
C ILE A 33 -3.52 -8.82 6.66
N GLU A 34 -3.76 -9.20 7.92
CA GLU A 34 -4.49 -10.42 8.25
C GLU A 34 -5.97 -10.35 7.85
N ASP A 35 -6.55 -9.16 7.83
CA ASP A 35 -7.93 -8.96 7.37
C ASP A 35 -8.02 -9.21 5.85
N LEU A 36 -7.04 -8.74 5.09
CA LEU A 36 -6.93 -8.98 3.64
C LEU A 36 -6.70 -10.48 3.33
N LEU A 37 -5.83 -11.14 4.09
CA LEU A 37 -5.51 -12.55 3.90
C LEU A 37 -6.68 -13.49 4.25
N LYS A 38 -7.50 -13.12 5.25
CA LYS A 38 -8.68 -13.91 5.65
C LYS A 38 -9.91 -13.66 4.79
N ALA A 39 -9.95 -12.54 4.06
CA ALA A 39 -11.09 -12.19 3.22
C ALA A 39 -11.23 -13.14 2.03
N GLU A 40 -12.47 -13.47 1.70
CA GLU A 40 -12.79 -14.29 0.53
C GLU A 40 -12.52 -13.51 -0.76
N ILE A 41 -11.85 -14.16 -1.72
CA ILE A 41 -11.65 -13.60 -3.06
C ILE A 41 -13.02 -13.41 -3.72
N GLY A 42 -13.30 -12.21 -4.21
CA GLY A 42 -14.58 -11.89 -4.85
C GLY A 42 -15.66 -11.37 -3.90
N ALA A 43 -15.36 -11.20 -2.60
CA ALA A 43 -16.28 -10.59 -1.63
C ALA A 43 -16.69 -9.16 -2.03
N VAL A 44 -15.84 -8.46 -2.77
CA VAL A 44 -16.12 -7.15 -3.37
C VAL A 44 -16.34 -7.30 -4.87
N CYS A 45 -17.57 -7.03 -5.32
CA CYS A 45 -17.95 -7.12 -6.73
C CYS A 45 -17.59 -5.84 -7.49
N ILE A 46 -16.51 -5.88 -8.27
CA ILE A 46 -16.02 -4.77 -9.09
C ILE A 46 -16.42 -4.98 -10.55
N GLY A 47 -16.88 -3.91 -11.21
CA GLY A 47 -17.28 -3.90 -12.61
C GLY A 47 -16.08 -3.88 -13.58
N TRP A 48 -15.33 -4.99 -13.63
CA TRP A 48 -14.05 -5.10 -14.37
C TRP A 48 -14.11 -4.68 -15.83
N GLN A 49 -15.19 -5.02 -16.54
CA GLN A 49 -15.32 -4.76 -17.97
C GLN A 49 -15.09 -3.27 -18.30
N ARG A 50 -15.68 -2.36 -17.52
CA ARG A 50 -15.54 -0.91 -17.76
C ARG A 50 -14.08 -0.47 -17.58
N ILE A 51 -13.40 -1.00 -16.58
CA ILE A 51 -12.01 -0.66 -16.27
C ILE A 51 -11.10 -1.13 -17.40
N GLU A 52 -11.26 -2.39 -17.83
CA GLU A 52 -10.47 -2.99 -18.91
C GLU A 52 -10.72 -2.29 -20.26
N GLU A 53 -11.96 -1.86 -20.54
CA GLU A 53 -12.29 -1.03 -21.70
C GLU A 53 -11.56 0.33 -21.68
N THR A 54 -11.47 0.99 -20.52
CA THR A 54 -10.73 2.26 -20.38
C THR A 54 -9.21 2.06 -20.48
N LEU A 55 -8.68 0.97 -19.93
CA LEU A 55 -7.25 0.68 -19.94
C LEU A 55 -6.77 0.16 -21.31
N GLY A 56 -7.65 -0.48 -22.08
CA GLY A 56 -7.33 -1.05 -23.39
C GLY A 56 -6.65 -2.43 -23.31
N PHE A 57 -6.60 -3.04 -22.13
CA PHE A 57 -6.05 -4.38 -21.89
C PHE A 57 -6.78 -5.11 -20.76
N SER A 58 -6.63 -6.42 -20.69
CA SER A 58 -7.21 -7.23 -19.62
C SER A 58 -6.36 -7.18 -18.35
N ILE A 59 -7.01 -6.98 -17.20
CA ILE A 59 -6.36 -6.99 -15.90
C ILE A 59 -6.10 -8.44 -15.46
N HIS A 60 -4.89 -8.71 -14.99
CA HIS A 60 -4.46 -9.99 -14.48
C HIS A 60 -5.37 -10.46 -13.34
N LYS A 61 -5.70 -11.76 -13.33
CA LYS A 61 -6.62 -12.34 -12.34
C LYS A 61 -6.18 -12.06 -10.90
N ASP A 62 -4.90 -12.22 -10.59
CA ASP A 62 -4.42 -12.05 -9.22
C ASP A 62 -4.55 -10.61 -8.71
N LEU A 63 -4.44 -9.62 -9.61
CA LEU A 63 -4.67 -8.22 -9.26
C LEU A 63 -6.17 -7.95 -9.06
N LYS A 64 -7.04 -8.59 -9.86
CA LYS A 64 -8.50 -8.56 -9.61
C LYS A 64 -8.81 -9.16 -8.24
N ASP A 65 -8.24 -10.31 -7.92
CA ASP A 65 -8.45 -11.00 -6.65
C ASP A 65 -8.02 -10.16 -5.45
N PHE A 66 -6.91 -9.40 -5.58
CA PHE A 66 -6.46 -8.45 -4.56
C PHE A 66 -7.50 -7.37 -4.26
N TYR A 67 -7.93 -6.63 -5.29
CA TYR A 67 -8.90 -5.55 -5.14
C TYR A 67 -10.31 -6.04 -4.80
N SER A 68 -10.64 -7.30 -5.11
CA SER A 68 -11.94 -7.91 -4.83
C SER A 68 -12.08 -8.53 -3.44
N ARG A 69 -11.11 -8.38 -2.54
CA ARG A 69 -11.17 -8.95 -1.18
C ARG A 69 -11.86 -8.05 -0.16
N ILE A 70 -11.39 -6.81 -0.01
CA ILE A 70 -11.88 -5.87 1.01
C ILE A 70 -11.95 -4.45 0.47
N LEU A 71 -12.88 -3.66 1.04
CA LEU A 71 -12.92 -2.21 0.84
C LEU A 71 -12.27 -1.53 2.05
N CYS A 72 -11.14 -0.86 1.84
CA CYS A 72 -10.51 -0.04 2.87
C CYS A 72 -9.59 1.00 2.23
N ARG A 73 -9.25 2.06 2.97
CA ARG A 73 -8.48 3.17 2.40
C ARG A 73 -7.01 2.80 2.17
N LYS A 74 -6.41 2.13 3.14
CA LYS A 74 -5.02 1.69 3.17
C LYS A 74 -4.89 0.53 4.15
N ILE A 75 -3.94 -0.35 3.89
CA ILE A 75 -3.45 -1.33 4.87
C ILE A 75 -2.04 -0.91 5.21
N ASN A 76 -1.77 -0.58 6.48
CA ASN A 76 -0.44 -0.19 6.92
C ASN A 76 0.08 -1.22 7.93
N GLY A 77 1.39 -1.44 7.92
CA GLY A 77 2.05 -2.31 8.88
C GLY A 77 3.55 -2.06 8.93
N GLU A 78 4.23 -2.85 9.76
CA GLU A 78 5.69 -2.94 9.80
C GLU A 78 6.07 -4.37 9.48
N VAL A 79 7.19 -4.56 8.78
CA VAL A 79 7.79 -5.87 8.53
C VAL A 79 9.28 -5.83 8.86
N ASP A 80 9.84 -6.95 9.28
CA ASP A 80 11.29 -7.11 9.38
C ASP A 80 11.83 -7.47 7.99
N PHE A 81 12.32 -6.47 7.27
CA PHE A 81 12.76 -6.59 5.89
C PHE A 81 14.20 -7.12 5.83
N VAL A 82 14.36 -8.32 5.26
CA VAL A 82 15.66 -8.93 4.95
C VAL A 82 15.79 -9.05 3.44
N GLU A 83 16.83 -8.46 2.86
CA GLU A 83 17.00 -8.36 1.40
C GLU A 83 16.99 -9.75 0.74
N ALA A 84 17.64 -10.74 1.36
CA ALA A 84 17.71 -12.10 0.85
C ALA A 84 16.37 -12.86 0.87
N GLU A 85 15.40 -12.41 1.68
CA GLU A 85 14.06 -13.02 1.78
C GLU A 85 13.06 -12.31 0.87
N PHE A 86 13.22 -10.99 0.70
CA PHE A 86 12.33 -10.18 -0.11
C PHE A 86 12.73 -10.12 -1.58
N LEU A 87 14.02 -10.04 -1.92
CA LEU A 87 14.45 -9.77 -3.29
C LEU A 87 14.92 -11.01 -4.04
N GLU A 88 14.44 -11.17 -5.27
CA GLU A 88 15.09 -12.04 -6.25
C GLU A 88 16.17 -11.27 -7.01
N LYS A 89 17.36 -11.86 -7.07
CA LYS A 89 18.47 -11.30 -7.85
C LYS A 89 18.20 -11.40 -9.34
N THR A 90 18.37 -10.27 -10.02
CA THR A 90 18.15 -10.12 -11.46
C THR A 90 19.43 -10.31 -12.26
N GLY A 91 20.59 -10.28 -11.60
CA GLY A 91 21.92 -10.22 -12.21
C GLY A 91 22.40 -8.79 -12.46
N ASN A 92 21.57 -7.77 -12.18
CA ASN A 92 21.99 -6.37 -12.20
C ASN A 92 22.59 -6.01 -10.84
N GLU A 93 23.91 -5.99 -10.74
CA GLU A 93 24.63 -5.76 -9.46
C GLU A 93 24.17 -4.49 -8.73
N ARG A 94 23.92 -3.40 -9.45
CA ARG A 94 23.46 -2.14 -8.83
C ARG A 94 22.13 -2.32 -8.11
N ASN A 95 21.16 -2.93 -8.77
CA ASN A 95 19.82 -3.08 -8.19
C ASN A 95 19.78 -4.22 -7.17
N ASP A 96 20.51 -5.31 -7.45
CA ASP A 96 20.62 -6.51 -6.60
C ASP A 96 21.37 -6.25 -5.28
N THR A 97 21.98 -5.07 -5.11
CA THR A 97 22.58 -4.62 -3.85
C THR A 97 22.01 -3.29 -3.36
N TRP A 98 20.91 -2.79 -3.94
CA TRP A 98 20.42 -1.44 -3.65
C TRP A 98 19.98 -1.28 -2.20
N ILE A 99 19.31 -2.30 -1.65
CA ILE A 99 18.81 -2.29 -0.28
C ILE A 99 19.97 -2.37 0.71
N SER A 100 20.89 -3.33 0.54
CA SER A 100 22.09 -3.47 1.39
C SER A 100 23.03 -2.27 1.29
N PHE A 101 23.27 -1.73 0.09
CA PHE A 101 24.11 -0.55 -0.12
C PHE A 101 23.61 0.66 0.68
N ASN A 102 22.28 0.80 0.78
CA ASN A 102 21.64 1.91 1.49
C ASN A 102 21.28 1.59 2.95
N GLU A 103 21.72 0.44 3.47
CA GLU A 103 21.47 0.01 4.86
C GLU A 103 19.96 -0.03 5.19
N CYS A 104 19.15 -0.53 4.26
CA CYS A 104 17.68 -0.51 4.35
C CYS A 104 17.05 -1.73 5.06
N GLU A 105 17.84 -2.70 5.52
CA GLU A 105 17.33 -3.89 6.23
C GLU A 105 16.83 -3.58 7.66
N GLY A 106 15.93 -4.41 8.15
CA GLY A 106 15.34 -4.31 9.49
C GLY A 106 13.88 -3.88 9.46
N LYS A 107 13.43 -3.18 10.51
CA LYS A 107 12.02 -2.75 10.60
C LYS A 107 11.68 -1.68 9.56
N VAL A 108 10.77 -2.02 8.65
CA VAL A 108 10.33 -1.16 7.55
C VAL A 108 8.81 -1.03 7.59
N GLU A 109 8.32 0.21 7.53
CA GLU A 109 6.90 0.48 7.38
C GLU A 109 6.45 0.21 5.93
N TYR A 110 5.26 -0.35 5.77
CA TYR A 110 4.63 -0.52 4.46
C TYR A 110 3.21 0.03 4.45
N SER A 111 2.75 0.36 3.24
CA SER A 111 1.37 0.74 2.96
C SER A 111 0.90 0.06 1.68
N LEU A 112 -0.21 -0.67 1.73
CA LEU A 112 -0.90 -1.19 0.55
C LEU A 112 -2.12 -0.33 0.22
N SER A 113 -2.41 -0.25 -1.07
CA SER A 113 -3.48 0.56 -1.66
C SER A 113 -4.59 -0.32 -2.25
N PRO A 114 -5.48 -0.91 -1.43
CA PRO A 114 -6.71 -1.53 -1.90
C PRO A 114 -7.73 -0.45 -2.33
N VAL A 115 -8.87 -0.90 -2.85
CA VAL A 115 -9.95 0.01 -3.23
C VAL A 115 -10.69 0.52 -1.99
N LYS A 116 -10.86 1.84 -1.88
CA LYS A 116 -11.56 2.47 -0.76
C LYS A 116 -13.07 2.22 -0.78
N SER A 117 -13.68 2.29 -1.96
CA SER A 117 -15.13 2.13 -2.13
C SER A 117 -15.51 1.70 -3.55
N LEU A 118 -16.69 1.09 -3.71
CA LEU A 118 -17.21 0.75 -5.04
C LEU A 118 -17.52 1.97 -5.91
N GLU A 119 -17.83 3.12 -5.31
CA GLU A 119 -18.12 4.36 -6.04
C GLU A 119 -16.88 4.88 -6.77
N THR A 120 -15.70 4.70 -6.17
CA THR A 120 -14.42 5.20 -6.66
C THR A 120 -13.51 4.12 -7.25
N ALA A 121 -13.94 2.85 -7.23
CA ALA A 121 -13.13 1.70 -7.64
C ALA A 121 -12.50 1.82 -9.03
N ASN A 122 -13.29 2.26 -10.02
CA ASN A 122 -12.79 2.40 -11.39
C ASN A 122 -11.67 3.44 -11.46
N GLU A 123 -11.88 4.61 -10.85
CA GLU A 123 -10.90 5.70 -10.85
C GLU A 123 -9.63 5.30 -10.10
N GLU A 124 -9.76 4.64 -8.94
CA GLU A 124 -8.61 4.20 -8.14
C GLU A 124 -7.78 3.12 -8.86
N ILE A 125 -8.43 2.16 -9.52
CA ILE A 125 -7.73 1.10 -10.26
C ILE A 125 -7.08 1.67 -11.53
N GLU A 126 -7.77 2.56 -12.26
CA GLU A 126 -7.17 3.25 -13.40
C GLU A 126 -5.96 4.12 -12.98
N TYR A 127 -6.08 4.82 -11.84
CA TYR A 127 -5.00 5.61 -11.26
C TYR A 127 -3.79 4.75 -10.93
N ALA A 128 -4.01 3.55 -10.38
CA ALA A 128 -2.96 2.60 -10.05
C ALA A 128 -2.12 2.22 -11.27
N PHE A 129 -2.61 2.34 -12.51
CA PHE A 129 -1.83 2.09 -13.72
C PHE A 129 -1.19 3.35 -14.35
N LYS A 130 -1.60 4.56 -13.95
CA LYS A 130 -1.32 5.79 -14.74
C LYS A 130 -0.57 6.89 -14.00
N GLU A 131 -0.97 7.24 -12.78
CA GLU A 131 -0.58 8.55 -12.23
C GLU A 131 0.69 8.54 -11.37
N TRP A 132 1.04 7.41 -10.76
CA TRP A 132 2.27 7.29 -9.96
C TRP A 132 3.55 7.37 -10.79
N THR A 133 3.41 7.38 -12.12
CA THR A 133 4.53 7.33 -13.06
C THR A 133 5.19 8.68 -13.29
N GLY A 134 4.64 9.79 -12.76
CA GLY A 134 5.14 11.14 -13.01
C GLY A 134 5.08 11.55 -14.48
N GLY A 135 4.23 10.90 -15.28
CA GLY A 135 4.13 11.08 -16.73
C GLY A 135 4.96 10.10 -17.57
N ASN A 136 5.67 9.17 -16.93
CA ASN A 136 6.38 8.10 -17.63
C ASN A 136 5.45 6.92 -17.95
N ASP A 137 5.80 6.11 -18.94
CA ASP A 137 5.12 4.86 -19.22
C ASP A 137 5.89 3.70 -18.56
N PHE A 138 5.26 3.05 -17.58
CA PHE A 138 5.81 1.84 -16.94
C PHE A 138 5.14 0.57 -17.45
N GLY A 139 4.50 0.65 -18.62
CA GLY A 139 3.74 -0.44 -19.23
C GLY A 139 2.52 -0.81 -18.40
N HIS A 140 2.17 -2.10 -18.41
CA HIS A 140 1.02 -2.59 -17.66
C HIS A 140 1.36 -2.87 -16.19
N ARG A 141 1.96 -1.90 -15.48
CA ARG A 141 2.29 -2.02 -14.06
C ARG A 141 1.32 -1.21 -13.20
N ALA A 142 0.77 -1.85 -12.17
CA ALA A 142 -0.07 -1.18 -11.19
C ALA A 142 0.72 -0.91 -9.91
N MET A 143 0.73 0.33 -9.40
CA MET A 143 1.23 0.60 -8.05
C MET A 143 0.20 0.14 -7.03
N ILE A 144 0.57 -0.88 -6.24
CA ILE A 144 -0.31 -1.52 -5.25
C ILE A 144 0.08 -1.14 -3.81
N GLY A 145 1.20 -0.46 -3.62
CA GLY A 145 1.69 -0.08 -2.31
C GLY A 145 3.07 0.55 -2.33
N GLN A 146 3.61 0.77 -1.14
CA GLN A 146 4.88 1.42 -0.89
C GLN A 146 5.56 0.80 0.33
N PHE A 147 6.89 0.74 0.31
CA PHE A 147 7.74 0.61 1.49
C PHE A 147 8.33 1.99 1.83
N TYR A 148 8.48 2.27 3.13
CA TYR A 148 9.13 3.48 3.61
C TYR A 148 10.45 3.11 4.28
N PHE A 149 11.53 3.25 3.52
CA PHE A 149 12.89 3.01 3.98
C PHE A 149 13.53 4.32 4.49
N ASN A 150 14.71 4.21 5.11
CA ASN A 150 15.55 5.35 5.50
C ASN A 150 15.95 6.26 4.30
N ILE A 151 15.93 5.73 3.08
CA ILE A 151 16.20 6.45 1.83
C ILE A 151 14.97 7.07 1.18
N GLY A 152 13.80 6.93 1.78
CA GLY A 152 12.54 7.41 1.22
C GLY A 152 11.61 6.28 0.78
N GLU A 153 10.75 6.59 -0.18
CA GLU A 153 9.67 5.72 -0.62
C GLU A 153 10.13 4.82 -1.78
N ILE A 154 9.92 3.51 -1.62
CA ILE A 154 10.05 2.54 -2.71
C ILE A 154 8.64 2.04 -3.07
N LEU A 155 8.28 2.14 -4.34
CA LEU A 155 6.95 1.69 -4.78
C LEU A 155 6.93 0.17 -4.95
N ILE A 156 5.80 -0.42 -4.60
CA ILE A 156 5.47 -1.83 -4.81
C ILE A 156 4.54 -1.89 -6.02
N LEU A 157 4.98 -2.58 -7.07
CA LEU A 157 4.28 -2.69 -8.34
C LEU A 157 3.80 -4.11 -8.58
N PHE A 158 2.60 -4.25 -9.11
CA PHE A 158 2.10 -5.48 -9.71
C PHE A 158 2.33 -5.42 -11.22
N ASN A 159 3.07 -6.38 -11.78
CA ASN A 159 3.23 -6.50 -13.22
C ASN A 159 2.05 -7.29 -13.81
N ASN A 160 1.18 -6.61 -14.57
CA ASN A 160 -0.03 -7.20 -15.13
C ASN A 160 0.25 -8.31 -16.15
N ASP A 161 1.38 -8.27 -16.83
CA ASP A 161 1.72 -9.24 -17.87
C ASP A 161 2.29 -10.54 -17.28
N THR A 162 2.96 -10.46 -16.12
CA THR A 162 3.66 -11.61 -15.50
C THR A 162 3.05 -12.08 -14.19
N GLY A 163 2.24 -11.26 -13.52
CA GLY A 163 1.71 -11.52 -12.19
C GLY A 163 2.71 -11.28 -11.04
N LYS A 164 3.96 -10.91 -11.35
CA LYS A 164 5.02 -10.69 -10.37
C LYS A 164 4.83 -9.40 -9.61
N ILE A 165 5.36 -9.38 -8.37
CA ILE A 165 5.49 -8.17 -7.57
C ILE A 165 6.91 -7.64 -7.75
N GLU A 166 7.00 -6.38 -8.11
CA GLU A 166 8.23 -5.69 -8.45
C GLU A 166 8.40 -4.47 -7.55
N TRP A 167 9.62 -3.96 -7.45
CA TRP A 167 9.89 -2.72 -6.73
C TRP A 167 10.63 -1.71 -7.59
N ILE A 168 10.42 -0.44 -7.27
CA ILE A 168 11.05 0.68 -7.95
C ILE A 168 11.38 1.81 -6.97
N ASP A 169 12.57 2.36 -7.11
CA ASP A 169 12.98 3.61 -6.47
C ASP A 169 12.90 4.72 -7.52
N CYS A 170 11.84 5.54 -7.48
CA CYS A 170 11.67 6.62 -8.46
C CYS A 170 12.54 7.85 -8.18
N GLU A 171 13.10 7.99 -6.98
CA GLU A 171 13.87 9.17 -6.59
C GLU A 171 15.34 9.05 -7.01
N TYR A 172 15.90 7.85 -6.85
CA TYR A 172 17.33 7.59 -7.06
C TYR A 172 17.60 6.43 -8.04
N GLY A 173 16.55 5.72 -8.47
CA GLY A 173 16.64 4.70 -9.50
C GLY A 173 17.02 5.29 -10.85
N TYR A 174 17.79 4.50 -11.62
CA TYR A 174 18.14 4.83 -12.99
C TYR A 174 17.43 3.86 -13.92
N PHE A 175 16.74 4.41 -14.92
CA PHE A 175 15.96 3.64 -15.88
C PHE A 175 16.55 3.85 -17.28
N ASP A 176 17.13 2.80 -17.85
CA ASP A 176 17.54 2.80 -19.25
C ASP A 176 16.31 2.72 -20.17
N VAL A 177 15.35 1.86 -19.81
CA VAL A 177 14.04 1.70 -20.44
C VAL A 177 13.02 1.39 -19.33
N TYR A 178 12.08 2.31 -19.10
CA TYR A 178 11.11 2.23 -18.00
C TYR A 178 10.19 1.00 -18.08
N GLU A 179 9.83 0.58 -19.29
CA GLU A 179 8.96 -0.57 -19.55
C GLU A 179 9.67 -1.91 -19.27
N GLU A 180 11.01 -1.95 -19.35
CA GLU A 180 11.80 -3.19 -19.29
C GLU A 180 12.42 -3.45 -17.91
N ASN A 181 12.62 -2.43 -17.07
CA ASN A 181 13.48 -2.54 -15.89
C ASN A 181 12.85 -1.95 -14.61
N PRO A 182 11.95 -2.67 -13.93
CA PRO A 182 11.82 -2.47 -12.49
C PRO A 182 13.18 -2.71 -11.83
N ASN A 183 13.43 -2.10 -10.67
CA ASN A 183 14.71 -2.29 -10.00
C ASN A 183 14.88 -3.75 -9.54
N GLY A 184 13.80 -4.45 -9.17
CA GLY A 184 13.86 -5.89 -8.94
C GLY A 184 12.50 -6.54 -8.67
N ILE A 185 12.53 -7.81 -8.31
CA ILE A 185 11.33 -8.63 -8.02
C ILE A 185 11.25 -8.88 -6.51
N LEU A 186 10.09 -8.60 -5.93
CA LEU A 186 9.74 -8.86 -4.53
C LEU A 186 9.10 -10.24 -4.33
N ALA A 187 8.33 -10.71 -5.32
CA ALA A 187 7.68 -12.02 -5.29
C ALA A 187 7.21 -12.46 -6.68
N ASN A 188 7.02 -13.77 -6.88
CA ASN A 188 6.50 -14.31 -8.13
C ASN A 188 4.99 -14.15 -8.30
N CYS A 189 4.26 -13.93 -7.21
CA CYS A 189 2.83 -13.61 -7.24
C CYS A 189 2.44 -12.75 -6.04
N ILE A 190 1.26 -12.12 -6.09
CA ILE A 190 0.80 -11.25 -5.00
C ILE A 190 0.56 -12.00 -3.69
N GLN A 191 0.11 -13.25 -3.75
CA GLN A 191 -0.18 -14.02 -2.53
C GLN A 191 1.11 -14.28 -1.74
N ASP A 192 2.18 -14.71 -2.40
CA ASP A 192 3.50 -14.90 -1.79
C ASP A 192 4.01 -13.58 -1.18
N PHE A 193 3.80 -12.45 -1.87
CA PHE A 193 4.20 -11.14 -1.36
C PHE A 193 3.43 -10.76 -0.08
N LEU A 194 2.11 -10.92 -0.07
CA LEU A 194 1.29 -10.61 1.11
C LEU A 194 1.67 -11.46 2.31
N GLU A 195 2.07 -12.72 2.10
CA GLU A 195 2.55 -13.62 3.16
C GLU A 195 3.91 -13.19 3.74
N LYS A 196 4.80 -12.59 2.93
CA LYS A 196 6.05 -12.01 3.42
C LYS A 196 5.83 -10.81 4.36
N LEU A 197 4.68 -10.14 4.29
CA LEU A 197 4.35 -8.97 5.11
C LEU A 197 3.78 -9.32 6.51
N CYS A 198 3.70 -10.61 6.84
CA CYS A 198 3.13 -11.13 8.09
C CYS A 198 4.19 -11.53 9.13
#